data_AF-A0A3A0D231-F1
#
_entry.id   AF-A0A3A0D231-F1
#
_cell.length_a   1.000
_cell.length_b   1.000
_cell.length_c   1.000
_cell.angle_alpha   90.00
_cell.angle_beta   90.00
_cell.angle_gamma   90.00
#
_symmetry.space_group_name_H-M   'P 1'
#
loop_
_entity.id
_entity.type
_entity.pdbx_description
1 polymer ?
#
loop_
_entity_poly.entity_id
_entity_poly.type
_entity_poly.pdbx_seq_one_letter_code
_entity_poly.pdbx_strand_id
1 'polypeptide(L)'
;MLVATRSRFRFFGNRRRRPSSAAPLLIPYWADGVSLGNRPTTTNWQENSGVTRSLLAANGAGDSGHLWHISDSPANRFMAQRISDGAGRGEWTLTGATISDIEDIASATIGGTAYLYLADIGDNSNARSTINIFRVVEPTITGSDSSTSQYEQIVCQYPAGSVPSHKDAETLLVDPDTGDLYIVTKRITPARCYRLAHQSSYTGTQTLEYLGEVWTGPFTDDATGPSTGGYVVGGSI
;
A
#
# COMPACT_ATOMS: atom_id res chain seq x y z
N MET A 1 7.75 -10.43 -1.66
CA MET A 1 6.32 -10.40 -1.99
C MET A 1 5.56 -10.51 -0.68
N LEU A 2 4.81 -9.49 -0.31
CA LEU A 2 3.99 -9.54 0.89
C LEU A 2 2.72 -10.32 0.55
N VAL A 3 2.29 -11.23 1.41
CA VAL A 3 0.97 -11.85 1.32
C VAL A 3 0.43 -11.89 2.74
N ALA A 4 -0.57 -11.06 3.03
CA ALA A 4 -1.29 -11.10 4.28
C ALA A 4 -2.43 -12.12 4.16
N THR A 5 -2.61 -12.97 5.16
CA THR A 5 -3.85 -13.76 5.33
C THR A 5 -4.37 -13.56 6.73
N ARG A 6 -5.69 -13.76 6.90
CA ARG A 6 -6.62 -13.42 7.99
C ARG A 6 -6.16 -13.47 9.46
N SER A 7 -4.97 -13.97 9.79
CA SER A 7 -4.47 -13.98 11.18
C SER A 7 -2.95 -14.03 11.32
N ARG A 8 -2.17 -13.93 10.24
CA ARG A 8 -0.70 -14.03 10.29
C ARG A 8 -0.04 -13.09 9.29
N PHE A 9 0.79 -12.18 9.79
CA PHE A 9 1.68 -11.39 8.95
C PHE A 9 2.92 -12.23 8.63
N ARG A 10 3.14 -12.54 7.35
CA ARG A 10 4.36 -13.19 6.87
C ARG A 10 4.90 -12.44 5.66
N PHE A 11 6.16 -12.00 5.76
CA PHE A 11 6.92 -11.58 4.60
C PHE A 11 7.42 -12.85 3.88
N PHE A 12 7.04 -13.07 2.62
CA PHE A 12 7.54 -14.20 1.85
C PHE A 12 8.80 -13.81 1.08
N GLY A 13 9.92 -14.48 1.42
CA GLY A 13 11.11 -14.59 0.59
C GLY A 13 11.02 -15.80 -0.34
N ASN A 14 11.56 -15.69 -1.55
CA ASN A 14 11.54 -16.77 -2.54
C ASN A 14 12.39 -17.96 -2.06
N ARG A 15 11.77 -19.12 -1.80
CA ARG A 15 12.47 -20.34 -1.39
C ARG A 15 13.22 -20.95 -2.59
N ARG A 16 14.46 -20.54 -2.82
CA ARG A 16 15.43 -21.38 -3.57
C ARG A 16 16.66 -21.62 -2.70
N ARG A 17 17.00 -22.91 -2.50
CA ARG A 17 18.23 -23.32 -1.81
C ARG A 17 19.42 -22.66 -2.49
N ARG A 18 20.32 -22.07 -1.67
CA ARG A 18 21.61 -21.52 -2.12
C ARG A 18 22.35 -22.57 -2.97
N PRO A 19 22.60 -22.32 -4.27
CA PRO A 19 23.52 -23.15 -5.03
C PRO A 19 24.92 -22.93 -4.44
N SER A 20 25.69 -24.00 -4.30
CA SER A 20 27.02 -24.00 -3.70
C SER A 20 28.13 -23.41 -4.59
N SER A 21 27.81 -22.66 -5.66
CA SER A 21 28.80 -22.15 -6.61
C SER A 21 28.89 -20.62 -6.66
N ALA A 22 30.13 -20.15 -6.80
CA ALA A 22 30.59 -18.77 -6.72
C ALA A 22 30.30 -17.92 -7.97
N ALA A 23 29.06 -17.95 -8.48
CA ALA A 23 28.60 -16.96 -9.45
C ALA A 23 27.82 -15.86 -8.71
N PRO A 24 28.08 -14.56 -8.95
CA PRO A 24 27.29 -13.50 -8.36
C PRO A 24 25.85 -13.62 -8.89
N LEU A 25 24.92 -13.96 -8.01
CA LEU A 25 23.50 -14.01 -8.34
C LEU A 25 23.01 -12.55 -8.50
N LEU A 26 22.53 -12.21 -9.70
CA LEU A 26 21.71 -11.02 -9.99
C LEU A 26 20.32 -11.09 -9.35
N ILE A 27 20.04 -12.16 -8.60
CA ILE A 27 18.76 -12.39 -7.94
C ILE A 27 18.94 -12.00 -6.47
N PRO A 28 18.22 -10.99 -5.97
CA PRO A 28 18.30 -10.61 -4.57
C PRO A 28 17.90 -11.81 -3.71
N TYR A 29 18.77 -12.15 -2.76
CA TYR A 29 18.45 -13.11 -1.71
C TYR A 29 17.72 -12.35 -0.60
N TRP A 30 16.42 -12.59 -0.49
CA TRP A 30 15.63 -12.08 0.63
C TRP A 30 15.87 -12.94 1.86
N ALA A 31 16.07 -12.30 3.01
CA ALA A 31 16.08 -12.99 4.29
C ALA A 31 14.73 -13.71 4.53
N ASP A 32 14.75 -14.68 5.43
CA ASP A 32 13.52 -15.36 5.85
C ASP A 32 12.50 -14.37 6.42
N GLY A 33 11.22 -14.67 6.20
CA GLY A 33 10.13 -13.90 6.79
C GLY A 33 10.21 -13.92 8.32
N VAL A 34 10.01 -12.76 8.93
CA VAL A 34 9.96 -12.62 10.39
C VAL A 34 8.50 -12.57 10.85
N SER A 35 8.20 -13.22 11.97
CA SER A 35 6.92 -13.08 12.68
C SER A 35 7.11 -12.08 13.82
N LEU A 36 6.59 -10.86 13.66
CA LEU A 36 6.73 -9.80 14.68
C LEU A 36 5.74 -9.96 15.84
N GLY A 37 4.68 -10.74 15.66
CA GLY A 37 3.65 -10.97 16.68
C GLY A 37 2.29 -11.24 16.06
N ASN A 38 1.27 -11.33 16.91
CA ASN A 38 -0.13 -11.42 16.50
C ASN A 38 -0.84 -10.12 16.87
N ARG A 39 -1.71 -9.65 15.98
CA ARG A 39 -2.63 -8.55 16.30
C ARG A 39 -4.01 -9.12 16.64
N PRO A 40 -4.69 -8.63 17.68
CA PRO A 40 -6.10 -8.93 17.90
C PRO A 40 -6.93 -8.51 16.69
N THR A 41 -7.85 -9.38 16.26
CA THR A 41 -8.86 -9.05 15.25
C THR A 41 -9.93 -8.18 15.91
N THR A 42 -10.15 -6.97 15.39
CA THR A 42 -11.23 -6.09 15.81
C THR A 42 -12.12 -5.74 14.61
N THR A 43 -13.24 -5.07 14.84
CA THR A 43 -14.17 -4.67 13.76
C THR A 43 -13.49 -3.93 12.61
N ASN A 44 -12.53 -3.04 12.92
CA ASN A 44 -11.83 -2.21 11.92
C ASN A 44 -10.52 -2.84 11.41
N TRP A 45 -10.18 -4.05 11.86
CA TRP A 45 -8.85 -4.64 11.69
C TRP A 45 -8.95 -6.14 11.41
N GLN A 46 -9.87 -6.49 10.53
CA GLN A 46 -10.15 -7.86 10.12
C GLN A 46 -9.16 -8.36 9.06
N GLU A 47 -8.70 -7.46 8.20
CA GLU A 47 -7.84 -7.76 7.06
C GLU A 47 -6.90 -6.59 6.80
N ASN A 48 -5.59 -6.82 6.79
CA ASN A 48 -4.62 -5.77 6.46
C ASN A 48 -4.34 -5.81 4.95
N SER A 49 -4.66 -4.75 4.22
CA SER A 49 -4.43 -4.67 2.77
C SER A 49 -3.14 -3.95 2.40
N GLY A 50 -2.70 -2.98 3.21
CA GLY A 50 -1.51 -2.17 2.93
C GLY A 50 -0.58 -2.06 4.12
N VAL A 51 0.72 -2.01 3.84
CA VAL A 51 1.77 -1.73 4.83
C VAL A 51 2.89 -0.92 4.21
N THR A 52 3.38 0.07 4.95
CA THR A 52 4.57 0.83 4.55
C THR A 52 5.43 1.16 5.75
N ARG A 53 6.68 1.58 5.52
CA ARG A 53 7.59 1.95 6.60
C ARG A 53 7.35 3.41 7.00
N SER A 54 7.47 3.71 8.29
CA SER A 54 7.63 5.08 8.75
C SER A 54 8.95 5.68 8.23
N LEU A 55 8.89 6.89 7.67
CA LEU A 55 10.05 7.63 7.15
C LEU A 55 10.40 8.87 8.01
N LEU A 56 9.47 9.30 8.87
CA LEU A 56 9.72 10.40 9.79
C LEU A 56 10.78 10.01 10.83
N ALA A 57 11.88 10.76 10.91
CA ALA A 57 12.99 10.46 11.82
C ALA A 57 12.57 10.37 13.31
N ALA A 58 11.56 11.16 13.72
CA ALA A 58 11.00 11.13 15.07
C ALA A 58 10.33 9.79 15.43
N ASN A 59 9.95 9.00 14.44
CA ASN A 59 9.33 7.69 14.60
C ASN A 59 10.37 6.54 14.66
N GLY A 60 11.67 6.85 14.66
CA GLY A 60 12.75 5.89 14.87
C GLY A 60 13.25 5.18 13.62
N ALA A 61 14.37 4.46 13.75
CA ALA A 61 15.05 3.76 12.66
C ALA A 61 15.32 2.29 12.99
N GLY A 62 15.62 1.47 11.98
CA GLY A 62 15.88 0.03 12.15
C GLY A 62 14.74 -0.67 12.90
N ASP A 63 15.11 -1.48 13.89
CA ASP A 63 14.20 -2.27 14.75
C ASP A 63 13.38 -1.41 15.72
N SER A 64 13.85 -0.19 16.03
CA SER A 64 13.10 0.79 16.83
C SER A 64 12.07 1.58 16.01
N GLY A 65 12.07 1.39 14.69
CA GLY A 65 11.15 2.05 13.77
C GLY A 65 9.74 1.46 13.81
N HIS A 66 8.88 2.06 13.00
CA HIS A 66 7.47 1.69 12.91
C HIS A 66 7.07 1.39 11.46
N LEU A 67 6.01 0.61 11.33
CA LEU A 67 5.26 0.38 10.11
C LEU A 67 3.91 1.08 10.23
N TRP A 68 3.39 1.54 9.10
CA TRP A 68 2.04 2.04 8.94
C TRP A 68 1.20 1.02 8.22
N HIS A 69 -0.03 0.81 8.68
CA HIS A 69 -0.95 -0.18 8.14
C HIS A 69 -2.32 0.43 7.87
N ILE A 70 -2.99 -0.11 6.86
CA ILE A 70 -4.42 0.10 6.62
C ILE A 70 -5.14 -1.24 6.60
N SER A 71 -6.44 -1.21 6.90
CA SER A 71 -7.33 -2.37 6.78
C SER A 71 -8.13 -2.25 5.50
N ASP A 72 -8.42 -3.38 4.85
CA ASP A 72 -9.47 -3.49 3.83
C ASP A 72 -10.81 -3.10 4.47
N SER A 73 -11.21 -1.84 4.32
CA SER A 73 -12.41 -1.33 4.95
C SER A 73 -12.74 0.09 4.48
N PRO A 74 -13.99 0.52 4.67
CA PRO A 74 -14.37 1.93 4.55
C PRO A 74 -13.85 2.80 5.73
N ALA A 75 -12.98 2.27 6.60
CA ALA A 75 -12.52 3.00 7.77
C ALA A 75 -11.48 4.05 7.37
N ASN A 76 -11.73 5.31 7.73
CA ASN A 76 -10.82 6.43 7.48
C ASN A 76 -9.63 6.48 8.45
N ARG A 77 -8.99 5.33 8.68
CA ARG A 77 -7.94 5.17 9.69
C ARG A 77 -6.76 4.36 9.21
N PHE A 78 -5.62 4.61 9.86
CA PHE A 78 -4.38 3.87 9.69
C PHE A 78 -3.70 3.68 11.05
N MET A 79 -2.87 2.65 11.19
CA MET A 79 -2.28 2.27 12.47
C MET A 79 -0.76 2.21 12.39
N ALA A 80 -0.10 2.67 13.44
CA ALA A 80 1.32 2.44 13.66
C ALA A 80 1.56 1.11 14.37
N GLN A 81 2.53 0.33 13.88
CA GLN A 81 3.02 -0.87 14.53
C GLN A 81 4.53 -0.76 14.74
N ARG A 82 5.02 -1.05 15.95
CA ARG A 82 6.47 -1.07 16.21
C ARG A 82 7.10 -2.33 15.63
N ILE A 83 8.24 -2.18 14.97
CA ILE A 83 8.93 -3.29 14.29
C ILE A 83 9.45 -4.33 15.29
N SER A 84 10.09 -3.90 16.39
CA SER A 84 10.77 -4.81 17.34
C SER A 84 9.89 -5.90 17.96
N ASP A 85 8.58 -5.66 18.12
CA ASP A 85 7.68 -6.53 18.88
C ASP A 85 6.25 -6.59 18.32
N GLY A 86 6.00 -5.96 17.17
CA GLY A 86 4.67 -5.94 16.55
C GLY A 86 3.60 -5.22 17.39
N ALA A 87 3.97 -4.44 18.41
CA ALA A 87 2.99 -3.75 19.24
C ALA A 87 2.32 -2.61 18.47
N GLY A 88 1.00 -2.49 18.58
CA GLY A 88 0.27 -1.32 18.09
C GLY A 88 0.67 -0.06 18.88
N ARG A 89 0.89 1.05 18.18
CA ARG A 89 1.38 2.31 18.76
C ARG A 89 0.43 3.50 18.53
N GLY A 90 -0.81 3.18 18.20
CA GLY A 90 -1.90 4.13 18.00
C GLY A 90 -2.55 3.94 16.64
N GLU A 91 -3.81 4.35 16.57
CA GLU A 91 -4.58 4.53 15.34
C GLU A 91 -4.77 6.03 15.07
N TRP A 92 -4.65 6.42 13.81
CA TRP A 92 -4.91 7.78 13.35
C TRP A 92 -6.17 7.78 12.50
N THR A 93 -7.09 8.69 12.82
CA THR A 93 -8.24 8.99 11.97
C THR A 93 -7.94 10.20 11.09
N LEU A 94 -8.30 10.14 9.80
CA LEU A 94 -8.26 11.30 8.90
C LEU A 94 -9.48 12.20 9.16
N THR A 95 -9.26 13.32 9.86
CA THR A 95 -10.34 14.21 10.30
C THR A 95 -11.01 14.89 9.10
N GLY A 96 -12.30 14.62 8.91
CA GLY A 96 -13.09 15.21 7.82
C GLY A 96 -12.96 14.48 6.49
N ALA A 97 -12.16 13.42 6.40
CA ALA A 97 -12.06 12.61 5.19
C ALA A 97 -13.24 11.65 5.07
N THR A 98 -13.86 11.64 3.88
CA THR A 98 -14.82 10.60 3.47
C THR A 98 -14.08 9.58 2.62
N ILE A 99 -14.07 8.34 3.06
CA ILE A 99 -13.40 7.21 2.40
C ILE A 99 -14.44 6.14 2.10
N SER A 100 -14.34 5.51 0.93
CA SER A 100 -15.27 4.46 0.52
C SER A 100 -14.65 3.08 0.62
N ASP A 101 -13.42 2.91 0.11
CA ASP A 101 -12.76 1.61 -0.05
C ASP A 101 -11.23 1.85 -0.10
N ILE A 102 -10.61 1.95 1.09
CA ILE A 102 -9.14 2.07 1.19
C ILE A 102 -8.52 0.70 0.94
N GLU A 103 -7.58 0.66 0.00
CA GLU A 103 -6.96 -0.59 -0.45
C GLU A 103 -5.46 -0.66 -0.16
N ASP A 104 -4.77 0.49 -0.12
CA ASP A 104 -3.33 0.49 0.03
C ASP A 104 -2.77 1.74 0.73
N ILE A 105 -1.54 1.62 1.22
CA ILE A 105 -0.76 2.71 1.80
C ILE A 105 0.70 2.65 1.35
N ALA A 106 1.24 3.79 0.94
CA ALA A 106 2.64 3.95 0.58
C ALA A 106 3.28 5.13 1.33
N SER A 107 4.61 5.19 1.36
CA SER A 107 5.35 6.29 2.00
C SER A 107 6.47 6.78 1.11
N ALA A 108 6.70 8.09 1.06
CA ALA A 108 7.89 8.68 0.44
C ALA A 108 8.31 9.97 1.15
N THR A 109 9.61 10.29 1.08
CA THR A 109 10.12 11.60 1.49
C THR A 109 10.26 12.48 0.26
N ILE A 110 9.38 13.46 0.11
CA ILE A 110 9.37 14.38 -1.04
C ILE A 110 9.70 15.78 -0.56
N GLY A 111 10.71 16.42 -1.16
CA GLY A 111 11.15 17.75 -0.76
C GLY A 111 11.54 17.85 0.73
N GLY A 112 12.07 16.76 1.31
CA GLY A 112 12.43 16.68 2.72
C GLY A 112 11.26 16.43 3.70
N THR A 113 10.03 16.30 3.19
CA THR A 113 8.85 15.99 4.01
C THR A 113 8.48 14.52 3.85
N ALA A 114 8.33 13.81 4.96
CA ALA A 114 7.82 12.45 4.98
C ALA A 114 6.29 12.46 4.80
N TYR A 115 5.82 11.74 3.78
CA TYR A 115 4.40 11.60 3.47
C TYR A 115 3.98 10.14 3.53
N LEU A 116 2.73 9.95 3.97
CA LEU A 116 1.96 8.74 3.74
C LEU A 116 0.93 9.02 2.64
N TYR A 117 0.70 8.04 1.78
CA TYR A 117 -0.29 8.09 0.73
C TYR A 117 -1.28 6.98 0.96
N LEU A 118 -2.50 7.32 1.38
CA LEU A 118 -3.58 6.36 1.57
C LEU A 118 -4.46 6.34 0.33
N ALA A 119 -4.69 5.15 -0.22
CA ALA A 119 -5.34 4.94 -1.49
C ALA A 119 -6.79 4.47 -1.30
N ASP A 120 -7.76 5.38 -1.44
CA ASP A 120 -9.19 5.06 -1.54
C ASP A 120 -9.52 4.79 -3.01
N ILE A 121 -9.14 3.59 -3.46
CA ILE A 121 -9.05 3.19 -4.87
C ILE A 121 -9.83 1.90 -5.19
N GLY A 122 -10.40 1.25 -4.17
CA GLY A 122 -11.29 0.12 -4.34
C GLY A 122 -12.63 0.55 -4.96
N ASP A 123 -13.17 -0.29 -5.82
CA ASP A 123 -14.46 -0.09 -6.46
C ASP A 123 -15.08 -1.42 -6.86
N ASN A 124 -15.30 -2.30 -5.88
CA ASN A 124 -15.86 -3.64 -6.08
C ASN A 124 -17.16 -3.67 -6.92
N SER A 125 -17.96 -2.59 -6.85
CA SER A 125 -19.22 -2.43 -7.60
C SER A 125 -19.07 -1.72 -8.96
N ASN A 126 -17.86 -1.25 -9.29
CA ASN A 126 -17.54 -0.45 -10.47
C ASN A 126 -18.48 0.78 -10.64
N ALA A 127 -18.83 1.42 -9.53
CA ALA A 127 -19.79 2.51 -9.50
C ALA A 127 -19.13 3.90 -9.43
N ARG A 128 -17.82 3.96 -9.21
CA ARG A 128 -17.11 5.22 -8.95
C ARG A 128 -16.62 5.84 -10.25
N SER A 129 -16.90 7.14 -10.40
CA SER A 129 -16.33 7.96 -11.47
C SER A 129 -14.89 8.39 -11.16
N THR A 130 -14.57 8.52 -9.87
CA THR A 130 -13.29 9.01 -9.35
C THR A 130 -12.81 8.16 -8.17
N ILE A 131 -11.50 8.19 -7.96
CA ILE A 131 -10.81 7.60 -6.80
C ILE A 131 -10.09 8.72 -6.03
N ASN A 132 -9.75 8.47 -4.77
CA ASN A 132 -9.07 9.44 -3.94
C ASN A 132 -7.72 8.90 -3.45
N ILE A 133 -6.71 9.76 -3.46
CA ILE A 133 -5.46 9.53 -2.74
C ILE A 133 -5.32 10.63 -1.69
N PHE A 134 -5.11 10.23 -0.43
CA PHE A 134 -4.85 11.16 0.66
C PHE A 134 -3.34 11.24 0.90
N ARG A 135 -2.73 12.37 0.52
CA ARG A 135 -1.32 12.67 0.81
C ARG A 135 -1.22 13.32 2.19
N VAL A 136 -0.89 12.51 3.19
CA VAL A 136 -0.85 12.87 4.61
C VAL A 136 0.58 13.20 5.00
N VAL A 137 0.82 14.35 5.64
CA VAL A 137 2.10 14.60 6.30
C VAL A 137 2.25 13.54 7.41
N GLU A 138 3.33 12.76 7.37
CA GLU A 138 3.48 11.64 8.29
C GLU A 138 3.44 12.15 9.75
N PRO A 139 2.49 11.65 10.57
CA PRO A 139 2.36 12.11 11.95
C PRO A 139 3.46 11.52 12.83
N THR A 140 3.76 12.20 13.94
CA THR A 140 4.62 11.65 14.99
C THR A 140 3.86 10.62 15.82
N ILE A 141 4.49 9.47 16.06
CA ILE A 141 3.92 8.37 16.83
C ILE A 141 4.16 8.61 18.32
N THR A 142 3.09 8.81 19.09
CA THR A 142 3.16 9.06 20.54
C THR A 142 2.81 7.84 21.40
N GLY A 143 2.36 6.73 20.78
CA GLY A 143 1.92 5.54 21.52
C GLY A 143 0.45 5.57 21.95
N SER A 144 -0.36 6.45 21.36
CA SER A 144 -1.78 6.63 21.65
C SER A 144 -2.55 6.93 20.36
N ASP A 145 -3.84 6.65 20.36
CA ASP A 145 -4.72 7.03 19.24
C ASP A 145 -4.75 8.55 19.06
N SER A 146 -4.95 8.99 17.82
CA SER A 146 -4.96 10.39 17.46
C SER A 146 -5.78 10.63 16.18
N SER A 147 -5.78 11.87 15.71
CA SER A 147 -6.36 12.24 14.43
C SER A 147 -5.47 13.26 13.74
N THR A 148 -5.54 13.31 12.41
CA THR A 148 -4.82 14.31 11.62
C THR A 148 -5.72 14.92 10.57
N SER A 149 -5.61 16.24 10.43
CA SER A 149 -6.16 17.02 9.32
C SER A 149 -5.06 17.53 8.39
N GLN A 150 -3.80 17.14 8.62
CA GLN A 150 -2.65 17.55 7.81
C GLN A 150 -2.51 16.63 6.59
N TYR A 151 -3.46 16.76 5.68
CA TYR A 151 -3.44 16.01 4.42
C TYR A 151 -4.01 16.83 3.27
N GLU A 152 -3.65 16.43 2.06
CA GLU A 152 -4.28 16.86 0.81
C GLU A 152 -5.06 15.69 0.21
N GLN A 153 -6.30 15.93 -0.20
CA GLN A 153 -7.09 14.96 -0.95
C GLN A 153 -6.90 15.19 -2.45
N ILE A 154 -6.39 14.18 -3.14
CA ILE A 154 -6.11 14.19 -4.56
C ILE A 154 -7.18 13.36 -5.26
N VAL A 155 -8.09 14.04 -5.95
CA VAL A 155 -9.18 13.39 -6.69
C VAL A 155 -8.67 13.00 -8.07
N CYS A 156 -8.75 11.72 -8.41
CA CYS A 156 -8.25 11.19 -9.68
C CYS A 156 -9.37 10.55 -10.51
N GLN A 157 -9.23 10.62 -11.83
CA GLN A 157 -10.05 9.89 -12.79
C GLN A 157 -9.17 9.15 -13.79
N TYR A 158 -9.67 8.01 -14.27
CA TYR A 158 -9.02 7.27 -15.35
C TYR A 158 -9.20 7.99 -16.71
N PRO A 159 -8.24 7.86 -17.64
CA PRO A 159 -8.30 8.54 -18.93
C PRO A 159 -9.44 8.02 -19.82
N ALA A 160 -10.06 8.91 -20.59
CA ALA A 160 -11.19 8.57 -21.46
C ALA A 160 -10.80 7.60 -22.60
N GLY A 161 -11.78 6.85 -23.12
CA GLY A 161 -11.65 6.06 -24.36
C GLY A 161 -10.98 4.69 -24.23
N SER A 162 -10.32 4.39 -23.11
CA SER A 162 -9.71 3.06 -22.86
C SER A 162 -9.73 2.70 -21.38
N VAL A 163 -10.72 3.18 -20.63
CA VAL A 163 -10.91 2.74 -19.25
C VAL A 163 -11.22 1.23 -19.28
N PRO A 164 -10.56 0.38 -18.48
CA PRO A 164 -10.98 -0.99 -18.35
C PRO A 164 -12.45 -1.03 -17.93
N SER A 165 -13.15 -2.11 -18.29
CA SER A 165 -14.55 -2.30 -17.88
C SER A 165 -14.74 -2.23 -16.35
N HIS A 166 -13.64 -2.32 -15.59
CA HIS A 166 -13.59 -2.26 -14.14
C HIS A 166 -12.46 -1.34 -13.66
N LYS A 167 -12.73 -0.40 -12.75
CA LYS A 167 -11.74 0.59 -12.27
C LYS A 167 -11.10 0.28 -10.92
N ASP A 168 -11.57 -0.78 -10.29
CA ASP A 168 -11.06 -1.36 -9.05
C ASP A 168 -9.55 -1.64 -9.11
N ALA A 169 -8.83 -1.04 -8.16
CA ALA A 169 -7.39 -1.10 -8.02
C ALA A 169 -7.01 -1.39 -6.57
N GLU A 170 -5.89 -2.10 -6.36
CA GLU A 170 -5.49 -2.62 -5.04
C GLU A 170 -4.06 -2.24 -4.67
N THR A 171 -3.43 -1.47 -5.55
CA THR A 171 -2.00 -1.19 -5.45
C THR A 171 -1.78 0.28 -5.65
N LEU A 172 -1.08 0.88 -4.69
CA LEU A 172 -0.45 2.19 -4.82
C LEU A 172 1.05 2.03 -4.61
N LEU A 173 1.82 2.56 -5.55
CA LEU A 173 3.26 2.74 -5.42
C LEU A 173 3.59 4.23 -5.48
N VAL A 174 4.66 4.61 -4.79
CA VAL A 174 5.26 5.94 -4.91
C VAL A 174 6.73 5.77 -5.29
N ASP A 175 7.14 6.49 -6.32
CA ASP A 175 8.55 6.64 -6.66
C ASP A 175 9.18 7.68 -5.72
N PRO A 176 10.17 7.31 -4.89
CA PRO A 176 10.77 8.24 -3.92
C PRO A 176 11.62 9.33 -4.57
N ASP A 177 12.11 9.13 -5.79
CA ASP A 177 12.96 10.09 -6.50
C ASP A 177 12.12 11.17 -7.19
N THR A 178 11.04 10.76 -7.86
CA THR A 178 10.18 11.68 -8.63
C THR A 178 8.96 12.15 -7.84
N GLY A 179 8.49 11.34 -6.88
CA GLY A 179 7.21 11.52 -6.20
C GLY A 179 5.99 11.09 -7.03
N ASP A 180 6.20 10.51 -8.21
CA ASP A 180 5.14 9.99 -9.07
C ASP A 180 4.42 8.84 -8.36
N LEU A 181 3.09 8.81 -8.50
CA LEU A 181 2.26 7.75 -7.96
C LEU A 181 1.87 6.78 -9.06
N TYR A 182 1.90 5.49 -8.76
CA TYR A 182 1.51 4.44 -9.69
C TYR A 182 0.38 3.62 -9.09
N ILE A 183 -0.64 3.35 -9.91
CA ILE A 183 -1.85 2.64 -9.51
C ILE A 183 -2.00 1.42 -10.40
N VAL A 184 -2.24 0.25 -9.80
CA VAL A 184 -2.40 -1.02 -10.53
C VAL A 184 -3.78 -1.63 -10.26
N THR A 185 -4.49 -1.96 -11.34
CA THR A 185 -5.86 -2.50 -11.27
C THR A 185 -5.90 -3.97 -10.84
N LYS A 186 -6.95 -4.38 -10.14
CA LYS A 186 -7.17 -5.76 -9.66
C LYS A 186 -7.74 -6.72 -10.69
N ARG A 187 -8.84 -6.31 -11.33
CA ARG A 187 -9.80 -7.24 -11.97
C ARG A 187 -9.58 -7.45 -13.47
N ILE A 188 -8.59 -6.80 -14.06
CA ILE A 188 -8.22 -7.04 -15.45
C ILE A 188 -6.96 -7.87 -15.47
N THR A 189 -6.91 -8.87 -16.34
CA THR A 189 -5.71 -9.65 -16.61
C THR A 189 -5.38 -9.53 -18.11
N PRO A 190 -4.19 -9.02 -18.46
CA PRO A 190 -3.19 -8.45 -17.56
C PRO A 190 -3.70 -7.18 -16.84
N ALA A 191 -3.18 -6.91 -15.65
CA ALA A 191 -3.50 -5.71 -14.91
C ALA A 191 -3.06 -4.46 -15.68
N ARG A 192 -3.60 -3.30 -15.37
CA ARG A 192 -3.22 -2.03 -15.99
C ARG A 192 -2.51 -1.15 -14.99
N CYS A 193 -1.44 -0.50 -15.44
CA CYS A 193 -0.70 0.48 -14.67
C CYS A 193 -1.03 1.89 -15.14
N TYR A 194 -1.30 2.75 -14.17
CA TYR A 194 -1.53 4.16 -14.37
C TYR A 194 -0.56 4.98 -13.54
N ARG A 195 -0.28 6.19 -14.02
CA ARG A 195 0.57 7.16 -13.33
C ARG A 195 -0.20 8.43 -13.02
N LEU A 196 0.06 8.98 -11.84
CA LEU A 196 -0.16 10.38 -11.53
C LEU A 196 1.20 11.03 -11.31
N ALA A 197 1.55 11.97 -12.18
CA ALA A 197 2.80 12.72 -12.06
C ALA A 197 2.77 13.61 -10.81
N HIS A 198 3.91 13.67 -10.11
CA HIS A 198 4.06 14.49 -8.92
C HIS A 198 3.76 15.97 -9.18
N GLN A 199 3.02 16.59 -8.27
CA GLN A 199 2.84 18.02 -8.20
C GLN A 199 3.06 18.51 -6.76
N SER A 200 3.53 19.74 -6.62
CA SER A 200 3.64 20.41 -5.31
C SER A 200 2.27 20.53 -4.64
N SER A 201 1.22 20.71 -5.43
CA SER A 201 -0.19 20.71 -5.02
C SER A 201 -1.07 20.30 -6.20
N TYR A 202 -2.18 19.63 -5.92
CA TYR A 202 -3.15 19.19 -6.92
C TYR A 202 -4.41 20.05 -6.82
N THR A 203 -4.92 20.49 -7.96
CA THR A 203 -6.17 21.28 -8.03
C THR A 203 -7.14 20.69 -9.03
N GLY A 204 -8.39 20.51 -8.61
CA GLY A 204 -9.42 19.86 -9.43
C GLY A 204 -9.18 18.36 -9.59
N THR A 205 -9.92 17.73 -10.52
CA THR A 205 -9.79 16.31 -10.81
C THR A 205 -8.58 16.06 -11.70
N GLN A 206 -7.66 15.21 -11.23
CA GLN A 206 -6.47 14.79 -11.97
C GLN A 206 -6.83 13.64 -12.91
N THR A 207 -6.36 13.69 -14.16
CA THR A 207 -6.51 12.55 -15.08
C THR A 207 -5.24 11.71 -15.05
N LEU A 208 -5.39 10.43 -14.74
CA LEU A 208 -4.30 9.48 -14.73
C LEU A 208 -3.78 9.23 -16.16
N GLU A 209 -2.49 8.99 -16.28
CA GLU A 209 -1.85 8.54 -17.52
C GLU A 209 -1.81 7.02 -17.56
N TYR A 210 -2.25 6.41 -18.66
CA TYR A 210 -2.12 4.97 -18.86
C TYR A 210 -0.71 4.62 -19.33
N LEU A 211 0.00 3.79 -18.57
CA LEU A 211 1.38 3.38 -18.90
C LEU A 211 1.45 2.03 -19.63
N GLY A 212 0.46 1.17 -19.46
CA GLY A 212 0.45 -0.15 -20.10
C GLY A 212 -0.06 -1.26 -19.20
N GLU A 213 0.27 -2.49 -19.60
CA GLU A 213 -0.18 -3.72 -18.96
C GLU A 213 0.91 -4.30 -18.03
N VAL A 214 0.50 -4.78 -16.87
CA VAL A 214 1.31 -5.48 -15.88
C VAL A 214 0.79 -6.90 -15.77
N TRP A 215 1.65 -7.87 -16.07
CA TRP A 215 1.29 -9.28 -15.93
C TRP A 215 1.33 -9.70 -14.46
N THR A 216 0.16 -9.82 -13.87
CA THR A 216 -0.07 -10.45 -12.57
C THR A 216 -0.35 -11.93 -12.81
N GLY A 217 0.71 -12.72 -13.01
CA GLY A 217 0.54 -14.18 -13.18
C GLY A 217 -0.16 -14.81 -11.97
N PRO A 218 -0.89 -15.93 -12.14
CA PRO A 218 -1.29 -16.72 -10.99
C PRO A 218 -0.04 -17.28 -10.33
N PHE A 219 0.20 -16.94 -9.07
CA PHE A 219 1.01 -17.81 -8.23
C PHE A 219 0.10 -18.99 -7.87
N THR A 220 0.37 -20.16 -8.45
CA THR A 220 -0.20 -21.41 -7.93
C THR A 220 0.36 -21.58 -6.51
N ASP A 221 -0.50 -21.43 -5.50
CA ASP A 221 -0.23 -22.12 -4.26
C ASP A 221 -0.30 -23.62 -4.55
N ASP A 222 0.67 -24.37 -4.05
CA ASP A 222 0.63 -25.82 -4.07
C ASP A 222 -0.25 -26.30 -2.90
N ALA A 223 -1.53 -25.92 -2.86
CA ALA A 223 -2.43 -26.54 -1.89
C ALA A 223 -3.89 -26.69 -2.33
N THR A 224 -4.61 -25.69 -2.84
CA THR A 224 -6.07 -25.87 -3.03
C THR A 224 -6.73 -24.90 -4.02
N GLY A 225 -6.94 -25.37 -5.26
CA GLY A 225 -7.90 -24.77 -6.21
C GLY A 225 -7.38 -23.56 -7.00
N PRO A 226 -8.16 -23.03 -7.97
CA PRO A 226 -7.77 -21.86 -8.74
C PRO A 226 -7.74 -20.64 -7.81
N SER A 227 -6.56 -20.35 -7.28
CA SER A 227 -6.28 -19.16 -6.48
C SER A 227 -6.45 -17.91 -7.34
N THR A 228 -7.15 -16.92 -6.79
CA THR A 228 -7.17 -15.54 -7.29
C THR A 228 -5.72 -15.10 -7.54
N GLY A 229 -5.47 -14.47 -8.69
CA GLY A 229 -4.13 -14.17 -9.19
C GLY A 229 -3.22 -13.43 -8.20
N GLY A 230 -1.91 -13.44 -8.48
CA GLY A 230 -0.94 -12.78 -7.63
C GLY A 230 -1.22 -11.29 -7.47
N TYR A 231 -1.37 -10.84 -6.23
CA TYR A 231 -1.52 -9.43 -5.90
C TYR A 231 -0.17 -8.73 -6.06
N VAL A 232 -0.13 -7.64 -6.82
CA VAL A 232 0.95 -6.65 -6.65
C VAL A 232 0.63 -5.97 -5.33
N VAL A 233 1.44 -6.25 -4.31
CA VAL A 233 1.33 -5.49 -3.06
C VAL A 233 2.10 -4.19 -3.24
N GLY A 234 1.45 -3.07 -2.92
CA GLY A 234 2.07 -1.76 -3.04
C GLY A 234 3.10 -1.45 -1.96
N GLY A 235 3.57 -0.21 -1.97
CA GLY A 235 4.74 0.25 -1.21
C GLY A 235 5.60 1.23 -2.00
N SER A 236 6.73 1.65 -1.44
CA SER A 236 7.73 2.43 -2.18
C SER A 236 8.56 1.49 -3.07
N ILE A 237 8.78 1.85 -4.33
CA ILE A 237 9.65 1.13 -5.27
C ILE A 237 11.09 1.62 -5.21
#